data_AF-A0A6D2HUH1-F1
#
_entry.id   AF-A0A6D2HUH1-F1
#
_cell.length_a   1.000
_cell.length_b   1.000
_cell.length_c   1.000
_cell.angle_alpha   90.00
_cell.angle_beta   90.00
_cell.angle_gamma   90.00
#
_symmetry.space_group_name_H-M   'P 1'
#
loop_
_entity.id
_entity.type
_entity.pdbx_description
1 polymer ?
#
loop_
_entity_poly.entity_id
_entity_poly.type
_entity_poly.pdbx_seq_one_letter_code
_entity_poly.pdbx_strand_id
1 'polypeptide(L)'
;MAPVTEHQGSFLSRISRRNQIVSMDVNHEQELEELEDFQKHVAERFTELLTPSSITTAAADSSESDPILSIQWLRKLLDAFMSCESEFLSVLTSNPAQISKSPLDKLLPEMLDRIVKALDICTAVVNGVDSVRQSQRLAEIAVTALKQHPLSDGSVRRAKRALTSLLAGLNADYKDKNGGSSGGGGSGRRVTSEQWSSFGRRSGGGGGGGGGWCVSKNWSVAKQIQAMTANLVAPRGGEASPIYIMNGVMVMVMWTLVVAVPCQTSNGLTVHLPLPKNQVWASAAASIHERIGEELKRKEKRCVGGGLMDEMQRMERIGVKLMEFSEGFRFSGGEEVVAEVAEMEEICRKMEEGLEGLQRRVREVFHRLVKSRSEILEAIDHNHI
;
A
#
# COMPACT_ATOMS: atom_id res chain seq x y z
N MET A 1 -43.93 -49.03 59.52
CA MET A 1 -44.08 -49.74 58.23
C MET A 1 -44.30 -48.67 57.17
N ALA A 2 -43.25 -48.31 56.43
CA ALA A 2 -43.28 -47.27 55.40
C ALA A 2 -43.58 -47.87 54.03
N PRO A 3 -44.12 -47.10 53.07
CA PRO A 3 -43.85 -47.33 51.66
C PRO A 3 -42.94 -46.22 51.10
N VAL A 4 -41.88 -46.68 50.45
CA VAL A 4 -40.95 -45.94 49.60
C VAL A 4 -41.68 -45.62 48.29
N THR A 5 -41.66 -44.36 47.86
CA THR A 5 -42.01 -43.99 46.48
C THR A 5 -40.71 -43.66 45.75
N GLU A 6 -40.36 -44.54 44.82
CA GLU A 6 -39.20 -44.44 43.94
C GLU A 6 -39.32 -43.26 42.96
N HIS A 7 -38.18 -42.62 42.71
CA HIS A 7 -37.99 -41.55 41.75
C HIS A 7 -38.12 -42.03 40.31
N GLN A 8 -39.22 -41.65 39.65
CA GLN A 8 -39.41 -41.86 38.22
C GLN A 8 -38.79 -40.69 37.41
N GLY A 9 -37.59 -40.93 36.89
CA GLY A 9 -37.28 -40.62 35.49
C GLY A 9 -36.85 -39.20 35.09
N SER A 10 -35.70 -38.71 35.57
CA SER A 10 -34.93 -37.63 34.92
C SER A 10 -34.13 -38.12 33.69
N PHE A 11 -34.77 -38.87 32.77
CA PHE A 11 -34.11 -39.35 31.56
C PHE A 11 -34.15 -38.33 30.41
N LEU A 12 -35.20 -37.51 30.32
CA LEU A 12 -35.34 -36.52 29.23
C LEU A 12 -34.38 -35.34 29.37
N SER A 13 -34.06 -34.91 30.60
CA SER A 13 -33.13 -33.81 30.86
C SER A 13 -31.67 -34.14 30.53
N ARG A 14 -31.28 -35.42 30.46
CA ARG A 14 -29.93 -35.84 30.05
C ARG A 14 -29.77 -35.95 28.54
N ILE A 15 -30.82 -36.34 27.82
CA ILE A 15 -30.79 -36.45 26.35
C ILE A 15 -30.79 -35.05 25.72
N SER A 16 -31.54 -34.10 26.29
CA SER A 16 -31.55 -32.70 25.83
C SER A 16 -30.20 -32.01 25.97
N ARG A 17 -29.47 -32.21 27.09
CA ARG A 17 -28.09 -31.71 27.21
C ARG A 17 -27.12 -32.36 26.23
N ARG A 18 -27.28 -33.65 25.92
CA ARG A 18 -26.39 -34.36 25.01
C ARG A 18 -26.54 -33.88 23.55
N ASN A 19 -27.78 -33.65 23.09
CA ASN A 19 -28.00 -33.08 21.75
C ASN A 19 -27.54 -31.62 21.64
N GLN A 20 -27.66 -30.84 22.72
CA GLN A 20 -27.18 -29.46 22.74
C GLN A 20 -25.65 -29.37 22.71
N ILE A 21 -24.95 -30.32 23.37
CA ILE A 21 -23.48 -30.43 23.33
C ILE A 21 -23.03 -30.87 21.93
N VAL A 22 -23.66 -31.90 21.34
CA VAL A 22 -23.30 -32.38 19.98
C VAL A 22 -23.58 -31.33 18.90
N SER A 23 -24.67 -30.56 19.02
CA SER A 23 -24.96 -29.48 18.07
C SER A 23 -24.08 -28.24 18.25
N MET A 24 -23.57 -27.98 19.46
CA MET A 24 -22.56 -26.93 19.69
C MET A 24 -21.18 -27.35 19.18
N ASP A 25 -20.80 -28.63 19.32
CA ASP A 25 -19.55 -29.17 18.79
C ASP A 25 -19.48 -29.08 17.26
N VAL A 26 -20.53 -29.55 16.56
CA VAL A 26 -20.57 -29.54 15.08
C VAL A 26 -20.50 -28.11 14.51
N ASN A 27 -21.14 -27.14 15.15
CA ASN A 27 -21.07 -25.74 14.72
C ASN A 27 -19.70 -25.11 14.98
N HIS A 28 -19.01 -25.52 16.06
CA HIS A 28 -17.68 -25.02 16.38
C HIS A 28 -16.59 -25.66 15.49
N GLU A 29 -16.73 -26.95 15.15
CA GLU A 29 -15.86 -27.64 14.19
C GLU A 29 -15.95 -27.00 12.79
N GLN A 30 -17.17 -26.69 12.32
CA GLN A 30 -17.36 -26.01 11.04
C GLN A 30 -16.76 -24.59 11.02
N GLU A 31 -16.93 -23.81 12.09
CA GLU A 31 -16.33 -22.48 12.21
C GLU A 31 -14.79 -22.52 12.18
N LEU A 32 -14.20 -23.57 12.76
CA LEU A 32 -12.77 -23.78 12.80
C LEU A 32 -12.25 -24.18 11.41
N GLU A 33 -12.99 -25.02 10.67
CA GLU A 33 -12.70 -25.38 9.28
C GLU A 33 -12.76 -24.15 8.34
N GLU A 34 -13.82 -23.33 8.41
CA GLU A 34 -13.94 -22.09 7.63
C GLU A 34 -12.79 -21.11 7.92
N LEU A 35 -12.35 -21.02 9.18
CA LEU A 35 -11.22 -20.21 9.58
C LEU A 35 -9.89 -20.78 9.05
N GLU A 36 -9.69 -22.10 9.08
CA GLU A 36 -8.50 -22.75 8.53
C GLU A 36 -8.39 -22.55 7.01
N ASP A 37 -9.50 -22.69 6.30
CA ASP A 37 -9.58 -22.43 4.86
C ASP A 37 -9.26 -20.98 4.53
N PHE A 38 -9.81 -20.03 5.29
CA PHE A 38 -9.48 -18.61 5.12
C PHE A 38 -7.98 -18.35 5.37
N GLN A 39 -7.42 -18.91 6.44
CA GLN A 39 -5.98 -18.78 6.73
C GLN A 39 -5.12 -19.34 5.59
N LYS A 40 -5.49 -20.50 5.07
CA LYS A 40 -4.82 -21.15 3.95
C LYS A 40 -4.90 -20.30 2.69
N HIS A 41 -6.07 -19.77 2.35
CA HIS A 41 -6.24 -18.87 1.20
C HIS A 41 -5.35 -17.63 1.32
N VAL A 42 -5.32 -16.97 2.49
CA VAL A 42 -4.41 -15.85 2.74
C VAL A 42 -2.94 -16.30 2.56
N ALA A 43 -2.55 -17.43 3.15
CA ALA A 43 -1.18 -17.96 3.03
C ALA A 43 -0.78 -18.20 1.57
N GLU A 44 -1.65 -18.81 0.78
CA GLU A 44 -1.45 -19.10 -0.64
C GLU A 44 -1.27 -17.82 -1.45
N ARG A 45 -2.17 -16.84 -1.29
CA ARG A 45 -2.10 -15.56 -2.01
C ARG A 45 -0.83 -14.78 -1.72
N PHE A 46 -0.38 -14.75 -0.46
CA PHE A 46 0.87 -14.07 -0.11
C PHE A 46 2.11 -14.86 -0.52
N THR A 47 2.03 -16.19 -0.61
CA THR A 47 3.12 -17.03 -1.14
C THR A 47 3.29 -16.84 -2.64
N GLU A 48 2.19 -16.70 -3.40
CA GLU A 48 2.20 -16.35 -4.83
C GLU A 48 2.91 -15.02 -5.12
N LEU A 49 2.92 -14.08 -4.16
CA LEU A 49 3.65 -12.81 -4.28
C LEU A 49 5.15 -12.94 -4.06
N LEU A 50 5.60 -14.02 -3.42
CA LEU A 50 7.01 -14.33 -3.17
C LEU A 50 7.63 -15.18 -4.28
N THR A 51 6.81 -15.95 -5.01
CA THR A 51 7.29 -16.77 -6.13
C THR A 51 7.54 -15.88 -7.35
N PRO A 52 8.73 -15.94 -7.97
CA PRO A 52 8.95 -15.27 -9.24
C PRO A 52 7.99 -15.87 -10.27
N SER A 53 7.16 -15.03 -10.90
CA SER A 53 6.17 -15.48 -11.89
C SER A 53 6.84 -16.20 -13.06
N SER A 54 6.86 -17.53 -13.01
CA SER A 54 7.39 -18.40 -14.07
C SER A 54 6.28 -19.00 -14.95
N ILE A 55 5.04 -18.52 -14.82
CA ILE A 55 3.89 -19.18 -15.47
C ILE A 55 2.96 -18.15 -16.11
N THR A 56 3.41 -17.56 -17.20
CA THR A 56 2.54 -17.25 -18.33
C THR A 56 3.23 -17.74 -19.59
N THR A 57 2.62 -18.76 -20.18
CA THR A 57 3.02 -19.49 -21.37
C THR A 57 3.31 -18.59 -22.57
N ALA A 58 4.42 -18.89 -23.25
CA ALA A 58 4.65 -18.75 -24.69
C ALA A 58 4.59 -17.33 -25.29
N ALA A 59 5.68 -16.57 -25.16
CA ALA A 59 6.35 -15.89 -26.27
C ALA A 59 7.71 -15.38 -25.79
N ALA A 60 8.67 -15.37 -26.70
CA ALA A 60 10.09 -15.23 -26.48
C ALA A 60 10.53 -13.90 -25.82
N ASP A 61 11.67 -14.02 -25.14
CA ASP A 61 12.68 -13.00 -24.87
C ASP A 61 12.49 -12.06 -23.65
N SER A 62 13.39 -12.26 -22.66
CA SER A 62 13.79 -11.35 -21.57
C SER A 62 12.89 -11.16 -20.33
N SER A 63 12.29 -12.24 -19.78
CA SER A 63 11.55 -12.14 -18.52
C SER A 63 12.47 -12.02 -17.29
N GLU A 64 12.97 -10.82 -17.02
CA GLU A 64 13.39 -10.44 -15.66
C GLU A 64 12.21 -10.71 -14.72
N SER A 65 12.41 -11.51 -13.67
CA SER A 65 11.42 -11.68 -12.60
C SER A 65 10.95 -10.31 -12.11
N ASP A 66 9.64 -10.09 -11.98
CA ASP A 66 9.08 -8.85 -11.44
C ASP A 66 9.74 -8.53 -10.07
N PRO A 67 10.55 -7.47 -9.95
CA PRO A 67 11.20 -7.16 -8.71
C PRO A 67 10.15 -6.77 -7.65
N ILE A 68 10.47 -7.03 -6.38
CA ILE A 68 9.62 -6.61 -5.26
C ILE A 68 9.42 -5.09 -5.31
N LEU A 69 8.20 -4.62 -5.08
CA LEU A 69 7.80 -3.20 -5.21
C LEU A 69 7.82 -2.64 -6.64
N SER A 70 7.93 -3.47 -7.69
CA SER A 70 7.59 -3.03 -9.05
C SER A 70 6.10 -2.69 -9.17
N ILE A 71 5.73 -1.92 -10.19
CA ILE A 71 4.32 -1.59 -10.47
C ILE A 71 3.49 -2.87 -10.63
N GLN A 72 4.02 -3.87 -11.34
CA GLN A 72 3.32 -5.14 -11.56
C GLN A 72 3.16 -5.93 -10.27
N TRP A 73 4.19 -5.97 -9.42
CA TRP A 73 4.10 -6.62 -8.10
C TRP A 73 3.07 -5.93 -7.19
N LEU A 74 3.03 -4.59 -7.17
CA LEU A 74 2.03 -3.84 -6.39
C LEU A 74 0.60 -4.12 -6.87
N ARG A 75 0.38 -4.28 -8.17
CA ARG A 75 -0.93 -4.68 -8.71
C ARG A 75 -1.33 -6.08 -8.23
N LYS A 76 -0.40 -7.04 -8.25
CA LYS A 76 -0.62 -8.39 -7.71
C LYS A 76 -0.93 -8.36 -6.21
N LEU A 77 -0.25 -7.51 -5.44
CA LEU A 77 -0.52 -7.31 -4.01
C LEU A 77 -1.96 -6.81 -3.76
N LEU A 78 -2.43 -5.84 -4.56
CA LEU A 78 -3.80 -5.33 -4.46
C LEU A 78 -4.83 -6.40 -4.86
N ASP A 79 -4.53 -7.21 -5.89
CA ASP A 79 -5.39 -8.31 -6.31
C ASP A 79 -5.48 -9.40 -5.21
N ALA A 80 -4.36 -9.73 -4.57
CA ALA A 80 -4.33 -10.62 -3.40
C ALA A 80 -5.15 -10.05 -2.23
N PHE A 81 -5.01 -8.76 -1.92
CA PHE A 81 -5.79 -8.08 -0.88
C PHE A 81 -7.30 -8.19 -1.14
N MET A 82 -7.74 -7.87 -2.37
CA MET A 82 -9.13 -7.93 -2.77
C MET A 82 -9.69 -9.36 -2.71
N SER A 83 -8.87 -10.36 -3.03
CA SER A 83 -9.21 -11.77 -2.92
C SER A 83 -9.41 -12.20 -1.46
N CYS A 84 -8.51 -11.78 -0.56
CA CYS A 84 -8.64 -12.04 0.87
C CYS A 84 -9.85 -11.31 1.47
N GLU A 85 -10.15 -10.10 1.02
CA GLU A 85 -11.29 -9.31 1.49
C GLU A 85 -12.62 -9.96 1.13
N SER A 86 -12.75 -10.49 -0.09
CA SER A 86 -13.97 -11.19 -0.52
C SER A 86 -14.18 -12.50 0.26
N GLU A 87 -13.11 -13.26 0.51
CA GLU A 87 -13.21 -14.47 1.35
C GLU A 87 -13.56 -14.13 2.81
N PHE A 88 -12.95 -13.07 3.34
CA PHE A 88 -13.25 -12.58 4.69
C PHE A 88 -14.73 -12.19 4.83
N LEU A 89 -15.29 -11.46 3.87
CA LEU A 89 -16.71 -11.10 3.90
C LEU A 89 -17.63 -12.31 3.81
N SER A 90 -17.26 -13.33 3.02
CA SER A 90 -17.98 -14.62 2.99
C SER A 90 -18.02 -15.24 4.39
N VAL A 91 -16.85 -15.41 5.03
CA VAL A 91 -16.76 -15.97 6.40
C VAL A 91 -17.53 -15.13 7.42
N LEU A 92 -17.47 -13.80 7.32
CA LEU A 92 -18.17 -12.90 8.24
C LEU A 92 -19.69 -12.98 8.09
N THR A 93 -20.20 -13.09 6.87
CA THR A 93 -21.64 -13.09 6.57
C THR A 93 -22.29 -14.46 6.71
N SER A 94 -21.53 -15.56 6.64
CA SER A 94 -22.02 -16.92 6.92
C SER A 94 -22.56 -17.09 8.34
N ASN A 95 -22.03 -16.35 9.31
CA ASN A 95 -22.33 -16.53 10.74
C ASN A 95 -22.82 -15.23 11.42
N PRO A 96 -23.98 -14.66 11.01
CA PRO A 96 -24.44 -13.37 11.51
C PRO A 96 -24.72 -13.38 13.02
N ALA A 97 -25.17 -14.50 13.58
CA ALA A 97 -25.46 -14.64 15.01
C ALA A 97 -24.22 -14.60 15.92
N GLN A 98 -23.01 -14.69 15.35
CA GLN A 98 -21.73 -14.57 16.07
C GLN A 98 -21.23 -13.12 16.12
N ILE A 99 -21.62 -12.27 15.15
CA ILE A 99 -21.20 -10.87 15.01
C ILE A 99 -21.56 -10.05 16.26
N SER A 100 -22.70 -10.36 16.90
CA SER A 100 -23.19 -9.69 18.11
C SER A 100 -22.63 -10.26 19.42
N LYS A 101 -21.82 -11.33 19.38
CA LYS A 101 -21.23 -11.97 20.56
C LYS A 101 -19.81 -11.45 20.82
N SER A 102 -19.47 -11.30 22.09
CA SER A 102 -18.09 -11.03 22.52
C SER A 102 -17.17 -12.19 22.12
N PRO A 103 -15.98 -11.95 21.54
CA PRO A 103 -15.26 -10.66 21.47
C PRO A 103 -15.41 -9.87 20.15
N LEU A 104 -16.22 -10.36 19.19
CA LEU A 104 -16.31 -9.78 17.85
C LEU A 104 -16.96 -8.39 17.88
N ASP A 105 -17.90 -8.17 18.80
CA ASP A 105 -18.54 -6.89 19.12
C ASP A 105 -17.55 -5.74 19.35
N LYS A 106 -16.39 -6.03 19.96
CA LYS A 106 -15.33 -5.05 20.25
C LYS A 106 -14.35 -4.87 19.09
N LEU A 107 -14.13 -5.90 18.28
CA LEU A 107 -13.17 -5.87 17.18
C LEU A 107 -13.74 -5.19 15.92
N LEU A 108 -15.05 -5.22 15.74
CA LEU A 108 -15.75 -4.62 14.60
C LEU A 108 -15.63 -3.09 14.54
N PRO A 109 -15.86 -2.32 15.63
CA PRO A 109 -15.65 -0.87 15.63
C PRO A 109 -14.22 -0.49 15.23
N GLU A 110 -13.23 -1.25 15.69
CA GLU A 110 -11.83 -1.02 15.33
C GLU A 110 -11.56 -1.34 13.85
N MET A 111 -12.17 -2.40 13.30
CA MET A 111 -12.09 -2.70 11.87
C MET A 111 -12.70 -1.58 11.03
N LEU A 112 -13.88 -1.08 11.39
CA LEU A 112 -14.54 0.03 10.69
C LEU A 112 -13.68 1.30 10.71
N ASP A 113 -13.05 1.59 11.84
CA ASP A 113 -12.09 2.69 11.99
C ASP A 113 -10.82 2.48 11.14
N ARG A 114 -10.30 1.24 11.06
CA ARG A 114 -9.18 0.89 10.16
C ARG A 114 -9.57 1.03 8.68
N ILE A 115 -10.80 0.67 8.31
CA ILE A 115 -11.29 0.86 6.94
C ILE A 115 -11.27 2.35 6.58
N VAL A 116 -11.74 3.24 7.46
CA VAL A 116 -11.69 4.69 7.21
C VAL A 116 -10.25 5.17 6.99
N LYS A 117 -9.32 4.75 7.85
CA LYS A 117 -7.89 5.07 7.68
C LYS A 117 -7.33 4.53 6.36
N ALA A 118 -7.70 3.31 5.97
CA ALA A 118 -7.31 2.71 4.71
C ALA A 118 -7.85 3.50 3.49
N LEU A 119 -9.08 4.02 3.56
CA LEU A 119 -9.65 4.88 2.51
C LEU A 119 -8.85 6.17 2.35
N ASP A 120 -8.45 6.79 3.46
CA ASP A 120 -7.63 8.00 3.42
C ASP A 120 -6.22 7.71 2.85
N ILE A 121 -5.66 6.54 3.16
CA ILE A 121 -4.39 6.06 2.59
C ILE A 121 -4.52 5.82 1.09
N CYS A 122 -5.59 5.15 0.62
CA CYS A 122 -5.85 4.98 -0.82
C CYS A 122 -5.88 6.34 -1.54
N THR A 123 -6.51 7.34 -0.93
CA THR A 123 -6.55 8.71 -1.47
C THR A 123 -5.15 9.33 -1.54
N ALA A 124 -4.34 9.18 -0.48
CA ALA A 124 -2.96 9.64 -0.47
C ALA A 124 -2.08 8.94 -1.53
N VAL A 125 -2.25 7.63 -1.69
CA VAL A 125 -1.53 6.81 -2.68
C VAL A 125 -1.90 7.22 -4.09
N VAL A 126 -3.17 7.49 -4.40
CA VAL A 126 -3.59 8.00 -5.71
C VAL A 126 -2.88 9.33 -6.05
N ASN A 127 -2.84 10.27 -5.09
CA ASN A 127 -2.11 11.53 -5.28
C ASN A 127 -0.59 11.32 -5.42
N GLY A 128 -0.04 10.32 -4.72
CA GLY A 128 1.34 9.90 -4.87
C GLY A 128 1.63 9.36 -6.27
N VAL A 129 0.75 8.51 -6.82
CA VAL A 129 0.84 8.00 -8.20
C VAL A 129 0.80 9.14 -9.23
N ASP A 130 -0.03 10.17 -9.01
CA ASP A 130 -0.03 11.37 -9.87
C ASP A 130 1.32 12.12 -9.80
N SER A 131 1.95 12.18 -8.63
CA SER A 131 3.29 12.77 -8.46
C SER A 131 4.38 11.95 -9.17
N VAL A 132 4.24 10.63 -9.18
CA VAL A 132 5.11 9.73 -9.95
C VAL A 132 4.93 9.97 -11.45
N ARG A 133 3.69 10.11 -11.93
CA ARG A 133 3.39 10.43 -13.33
C ARG A 133 4.00 11.77 -13.74
N GLN A 134 3.99 12.76 -12.85
CA GLN A 134 4.65 14.03 -13.11
C GLN A 134 6.18 13.89 -13.24
N SER A 135 6.79 13.02 -12.43
CA SER A 135 8.22 12.71 -12.54
C SER A 135 8.54 12.01 -13.87
N GLN A 136 7.71 11.04 -14.27
CA GLN A 136 7.82 10.36 -15.57
C GLN A 136 7.76 11.35 -16.75
N ARG A 137 6.84 12.32 -16.75
CA ARG A 137 6.80 13.40 -17.77
C ARG A 137 8.08 14.26 -17.81
N LEU A 138 8.70 14.53 -16.67
CA LEU A 138 9.97 15.29 -16.63
C LEU A 138 11.12 14.46 -17.23
N ALA A 139 11.15 13.15 -16.96
CA ALA A 139 12.10 12.23 -17.55
C ALA A 139 11.93 12.15 -19.09
N GLU A 140 10.70 12.07 -19.60
CA GLU A 140 10.42 12.11 -21.05
C GLU A 140 10.92 13.40 -21.71
N ILE A 141 10.76 14.56 -21.05
CA ILE A 141 11.31 15.83 -21.54
C ILE A 141 12.84 15.78 -21.64
N ALA A 142 13.50 15.14 -20.67
CA ALA A 142 14.95 14.95 -20.70
C ALA A 142 15.37 14.00 -21.84
N VAL A 143 14.70 12.86 -21.98
CA VAL A 143 14.93 11.87 -23.05
C VAL A 143 14.76 12.51 -24.42
N THR A 144 13.62 13.18 -24.66
CA THR A 144 13.34 13.83 -25.96
C THR A 144 14.35 14.92 -26.31
N ALA A 145 14.91 15.62 -25.33
CA ALA A 145 15.97 16.61 -25.55
C ALA A 145 17.33 15.96 -25.84
N LEU A 146 17.68 14.88 -25.15
CA LEU A 146 18.96 14.16 -25.33
C LEU A 146 18.98 13.24 -26.56
N LYS A 147 17.83 12.94 -27.17
CA LYS A 147 17.74 12.20 -28.45
C LYS A 147 17.97 13.03 -29.71
N GLN A 148 18.02 14.36 -29.59
CA GLN A 148 18.18 15.22 -30.77
C GLN A 148 19.60 15.09 -31.33
N HIS A 149 19.72 14.72 -32.61
CA HIS A 149 21.00 14.68 -33.33
C HIS A 149 21.03 15.71 -34.47
N PRO A 150 22.07 16.58 -34.54
CA PRO A 150 23.20 16.68 -33.62
C PRO A 150 22.80 17.25 -32.25
N LEU A 151 23.46 16.80 -31.18
CA LEU A 151 23.25 17.33 -29.84
C LEU A 151 23.66 18.81 -29.80
N SER A 152 22.73 19.67 -29.39
CA SER A 152 22.96 21.11 -29.27
C SER A 152 23.09 21.51 -27.80
N ASP A 153 23.85 22.56 -27.52
CA ASP A 153 23.92 23.12 -26.14
C ASP A 153 22.53 23.50 -25.60
N GLY A 154 21.62 23.93 -26.50
CA GLY A 154 20.23 24.20 -26.15
C GLY A 154 19.45 22.97 -25.67
N SER A 155 19.63 21.82 -26.33
CA SER A 155 18.95 20.57 -25.96
C SER A 155 19.50 20.00 -24.64
N VAL A 156 20.83 20.07 -24.44
CA VAL A 156 21.47 19.68 -23.17
C VAL A 156 21.01 20.57 -22.00
N ARG A 157 20.91 21.89 -22.19
CA ARG A 157 20.37 22.80 -21.15
C ARG A 157 18.91 22.51 -20.82
N ARG A 158 18.09 22.14 -21.81
CA ARG A 158 16.70 21.73 -21.59
C ARG A 158 16.63 20.44 -20.78
N ALA A 159 17.41 19.43 -21.16
CA ALA A 159 17.52 18.18 -20.42
C ALA A 159 17.96 18.42 -18.97
N LYS A 160 19.00 19.23 -18.77
CA LYS A 160 19.48 19.61 -17.44
C LYS A 160 18.37 20.18 -16.56
N ARG A 161 17.59 21.16 -17.05
CA ARG A 161 16.47 21.75 -16.29
C ARG A 161 15.40 20.72 -15.91
N ALA A 162 15.07 19.83 -16.85
CA ALA A 162 14.10 18.77 -16.62
C ALA A 162 14.61 17.78 -15.56
N LEU A 163 15.86 17.33 -15.68
CA LEU A 163 16.52 16.44 -14.72
C LEU A 163 16.67 17.08 -13.33
N THR A 164 16.94 18.39 -13.24
CA THR A 164 17.03 19.10 -11.95
C THR A 164 15.67 19.09 -11.26
N SER A 165 14.61 19.32 -12.03
CA SER A 165 13.24 19.30 -11.53
C SER A 165 12.80 17.88 -11.14
N LEU A 166 13.21 16.88 -11.91
CA LEU A 166 12.96 15.46 -11.65
C LEU A 166 13.59 15.02 -10.33
N LEU A 167 14.91 15.21 -10.18
CA LEU A 167 15.64 14.79 -8.99
C LEU A 167 15.17 15.55 -7.73
N ALA A 168 14.80 16.82 -7.88
CA ALA A 168 14.19 17.59 -6.79
C ALA A 168 12.81 17.04 -6.39
N GLY A 169 11.98 16.64 -7.36
CA GLY A 169 10.67 16.03 -7.11
C GLY A 169 10.78 14.67 -6.43
N LEU A 170 11.71 13.82 -6.87
CA LEU A 170 11.97 12.51 -6.26
C LEU A 170 12.47 12.63 -4.82
N ASN A 171 13.15 13.72 -4.46
CA ASN A 171 13.74 13.97 -3.14
C ASN A 171 12.94 14.95 -2.25
N ALA A 172 11.72 15.35 -2.66
CA ALA A 172 10.95 16.40 -1.99
C ALA A 172 10.72 16.13 -0.48
N ASP A 173 10.52 14.87 -0.10
CA ASP A 173 10.24 14.47 1.30
C ASP A 173 11.46 14.61 2.24
N TYR A 174 12.69 14.69 1.73
CA TYR A 174 13.88 14.84 2.57
C TYR A 174 14.07 16.29 3.05
N LYS A 175 13.59 17.27 2.28
CA LYS A 175 13.83 18.71 2.54
C LYS A 175 13.09 19.21 3.79
N ASP A 176 12.00 18.56 4.20
CA ASP A 176 11.25 18.92 5.40
C ASP A 176 11.96 18.52 6.71
N LYS A 177 12.94 17.59 6.68
CA LYS A 177 13.76 17.26 7.86
C LYS A 177 14.73 18.40 8.25
N ASN A 178 15.14 19.22 7.28
CA ASN A 178 16.14 20.27 7.50
C ASN A 178 15.54 21.69 7.61
N GLY A 179 14.21 21.80 7.54
CA GLY A 179 13.46 23.06 7.65
C GLY A 179 13.11 23.48 9.09
N GLY A 180 13.70 22.84 10.10
CA GLY A 180 13.55 23.20 11.50
C GLY A 180 14.51 24.33 11.90
N SER A 181 13.98 25.55 11.99
CA SER A 181 14.56 26.68 12.75
C SER A 181 16.00 27.09 12.44
N SER A 182 16.17 27.99 11.46
CA SER A 182 17.14 29.08 11.62
C SER A 182 16.57 30.37 11.04
N GLY A 183 16.12 31.25 11.94
CA GLY A 183 15.98 32.67 11.63
C GLY A 183 17.37 33.25 11.39
N GLY A 184 17.56 33.91 10.25
CA GLY A 184 18.79 34.61 9.92
C GLY A 184 18.70 35.25 8.54
N GLY A 185 18.49 36.57 8.52
CA GLY A 185 18.43 37.35 7.29
C GLY A 185 19.75 37.32 6.51
N GLY A 186 19.66 37.22 5.19
CA GLY A 186 20.80 37.28 4.29
C GLY A 186 20.34 37.37 2.84
N SER A 187 20.46 38.57 2.28
CA SER A 187 20.19 38.92 0.88
C SER A 187 21.07 38.09 -0.07
N GLY A 188 20.46 37.43 -1.06
CA GLY A 188 21.19 36.68 -2.08
C GLY A 188 20.30 35.82 -2.99
N ARG A 189 19.76 36.43 -4.05
CA ARG A 189 19.25 35.80 -5.28
C ARG A 189 18.45 34.49 -5.13
N ARG A 190 17.17 34.61 -4.74
CA ARG A 190 16.16 33.55 -4.92
C ARG A 190 15.83 33.38 -6.41
N VAL A 191 16.48 32.42 -7.06
CA VAL A 191 15.98 31.84 -8.32
C VAL A 191 14.80 30.93 -7.95
N THR A 192 13.59 31.46 -8.13
CA THR A 192 12.30 30.80 -8.37
C THR A 192 12.21 29.29 -8.01
N SER A 193 12.17 28.98 -6.71
CA SER A 193 11.71 27.69 -6.16
C SER A 193 10.27 27.78 -5.63
N GLU A 194 9.54 28.83 -5.95
CA GLU A 194 8.12 29.01 -5.58
C GLU A 194 7.15 28.61 -6.71
N GLN A 195 7.67 28.03 -7.80
CA GLN A 195 6.86 27.64 -8.95
C GLN A 195 6.29 26.21 -8.85
N TRP A 196 6.72 25.41 -7.87
CA TRP A 196 6.21 24.04 -7.71
C TRP A 196 4.86 23.96 -7.00
N SER A 197 4.51 24.95 -6.16
CA SER A 197 3.19 25.00 -5.50
C SER A 197 2.08 25.64 -6.35
N SER A 198 2.37 26.06 -7.59
CA SER A 198 1.43 26.83 -8.42
C SER A 198 1.17 26.30 -9.83
N PHE A 199 1.76 25.18 -10.24
CA PHE A 199 1.55 24.64 -11.61
C PHE A 199 0.17 24.00 -11.86
N GLY A 200 -0.76 24.08 -10.89
CA GLY A 200 -2.15 23.65 -11.04
C GLY A 200 -3.21 24.77 -11.05
N ARG A 201 -2.86 26.05 -10.89
CA ARG A 201 -3.88 27.12 -10.83
C ARG A 201 -3.44 28.41 -11.55
N ARG A 202 -3.58 28.40 -12.87
CA ARG A 202 -3.84 29.62 -13.63
C ARG A 202 -5.24 29.53 -14.26
N SER A 203 -6.25 29.83 -13.45
CA SER A 203 -7.43 30.52 -13.95
C SER A 203 -7.63 31.73 -13.04
N GLY A 204 -7.59 32.91 -13.65
CA GLY A 204 -7.70 34.18 -12.95
C GLY A 204 -9.14 34.44 -12.51
N GLY A 205 -9.26 35.15 -11.38
CA GLY A 205 -10.35 36.08 -11.11
C GLY A 205 -11.75 35.51 -10.91
N GLY A 206 -12.18 35.46 -9.64
CA GLY A 206 -13.58 35.70 -9.27
C GLY A 206 -14.40 34.46 -8.90
N GLY A 207 -14.81 34.41 -7.63
CA GLY A 207 -16.11 33.90 -7.19
C GLY A 207 -16.39 32.40 -7.32
N GLY A 208 -16.44 31.71 -6.17
CA GLY A 208 -17.39 30.62 -5.91
C GLY A 208 -17.12 29.26 -6.59
N GLY A 209 -16.84 28.25 -5.76
CA GLY A 209 -17.08 26.83 -6.10
C GLY A 209 -15.95 26.13 -6.86
N GLY A 210 -15.10 25.39 -6.14
CA GLY A 210 -14.14 24.47 -6.74
C GLY A 210 -13.31 23.75 -5.69
N GLY A 211 -13.74 22.54 -5.32
CA GLY A 211 -13.17 21.69 -4.26
C GLY A 211 -11.72 21.28 -4.49
N GLY A 212 -10.78 22.14 -4.11
CA GLY A 212 -9.39 21.76 -3.92
C GLY A 212 -9.23 21.12 -2.55
N TRP A 213 -9.19 19.79 -2.49
CA TRP A 213 -8.82 19.08 -1.28
C TRP A 213 -7.33 19.24 -1.01
N CYS A 214 -6.98 20.37 -0.38
CA CYS A 214 -5.71 20.50 0.33
C CYS A 214 -5.87 19.74 1.63
N VAL A 215 -5.34 18.51 1.70
CA VAL A 215 -5.27 17.78 2.97
C VAL A 215 -4.40 18.61 3.93
N SER A 216 -4.89 18.81 5.16
CA SER A 216 -4.31 19.68 6.17
C SER A 216 -2.80 19.46 6.36
N LYS A 217 -2.05 20.54 6.65
CA LYS A 217 -0.61 20.52 7.01
C LYS A 217 -0.24 19.62 8.22
N ASN A 218 -1.23 19.01 8.86
CA ASN A 218 -1.09 18.18 10.06
C ASN A 218 -1.32 16.69 9.78
N TRP A 219 -1.72 16.34 8.55
CA TRP A 219 -1.95 14.97 8.13
C TRP A 219 -0.64 14.25 7.83
N SER A 220 -0.48 13.06 8.40
CA SER A 220 0.67 12.20 8.12
C SER A 220 0.19 10.78 7.91
N VAL A 221 0.61 10.20 6.78
CA VAL A 221 0.32 8.82 6.44
C VAL A 221 1.02 7.87 7.41
N ALA A 222 2.22 8.23 7.87
CA ALA A 222 2.92 7.47 8.91
C ALA A 222 2.13 7.39 10.24
N LYS A 223 1.51 8.50 10.66
CA LYS A 223 0.65 8.51 11.85
C LYS A 223 -0.60 7.64 11.69
N GLN A 224 -1.19 7.58 10.49
CA GLN A 224 -2.31 6.67 10.25
C GLN A 224 -1.90 5.22 10.33
N ILE A 225 -0.82 4.83 9.67
CA ILE A 225 -0.35 3.44 9.73
C ILE A 225 0.00 3.04 11.17
N GLN A 226 0.65 3.93 11.92
CA GLN A 226 0.90 3.74 13.35
C GLN A 226 -0.42 3.57 14.13
N ALA A 227 -1.41 4.41 13.87
CA ALA A 227 -2.72 4.31 14.51
C ALA A 227 -3.47 3.01 14.13
N MET A 228 -3.35 2.53 12.88
CA MET A 228 -3.93 1.25 12.47
C MET A 228 -3.27 0.06 13.18
N THR A 229 -1.96 0.17 13.48
CA THR A 229 -1.16 -0.88 14.13
C THR A 229 -1.27 -0.87 15.65
N ALA A 230 -1.45 0.30 16.28
CA ALA A 230 -1.44 0.46 17.74
C ALA A 230 -2.49 -0.40 18.47
N ASN A 231 -3.63 -0.64 17.83
CA ASN A 231 -4.71 -1.47 18.38
C ASN A 231 -4.73 -2.89 17.79
N LEU A 232 -3.74 -3.28 16.99
CA LEU A 232 -3.67 -4.62 16.40
C LEU A 232 -3.11 -5.61 17.44
N VAL A 233 -3.99 -6.16 18.28
CA VAL A 233 -3.62 -7.11 19.33
C VAL A 233 -3.98 -8.53 18.92
N ALA A 234 -2.98 -9.43 18.93
CA ALA A 234 -3.21 -10.84 18.69
C ALA A 234 -4.16 -11.43 19.76
N PRO A 235 -5.18 -12.22 19.36
CA PRO A 235 -6.07 -12.86 20.32
C PRO A 235 -5.28 -13.69 21.34
N ARG A 236 -5.60 -13.52 22.63
CA ARG A 236 -5.02 -14.31 23.72
C ARG A 236 -5.69 -15.68 23.70
N GLY A 237 -5.06 -16.67 23.06
CA GLY A 237 -5.63 -18.02 22.97
C GLY A 237 -5.07 -18.93 21.87
N GLY A 238 -4.22 -18.41 20.98
CA GLY A 238 -3.62 -19.22 19.91
C GLY A 238 -4.49 -19.35 18.65
N GLU A 239 -5.79 -19.12 18.74
CA GLU A 239 -6.72 -19.10 17.60
C GLU A 239 -6.85 -17.68 17.04
N ALA A 240 -6.53 -17.51 15.75
CA ALA A 240 -6.61 -16.22 15.09
C ALA A 240 -8.05 -15.97 14.60
N SER A 241 -8.70 -14.88 15.04
CA SER A 241 -9.99 -14.48 14.48
C SER A 241 -9.87 -14.05 13.01
N PRO A 242 -10.84 -14.34 12.13
CA PRO A 242 -10.84 -13.83 10.75
C PRO A 242 -10.69 -12.30 10.69
N ILE A 243 -11.30 -11.59 11.66
CA ILE A 243 -11.20 -10.13 11.80
C ILE A 243 -9.75 -9.70 12.08
N TYR A 244 -9.03 -10.43 12.92
CA TYR A 244 -7.64 -10.13 13.23
C TYR A 244 -6.74 -10.34 12.00
N ILE A 245 -6.93 -11.45 11.28
CA ILE A 245 -6.18 -11.77 10.06
C ILE A 245 -6.40 -10.67 9.02
N MET A 246 -7.66 -10.33 8.73
CA MET A 246 -7.99 -9.32 7.74
C MET A 246 -7.47 -7.93 8.12
N ASN A 247 -7.56 -7.54 9.40
CA ASN A 247 -6.95 -6.30 9.88
C ASN A 247 -5.43 -6.30 9.69
N GLY A 248 -4.74 -7.40 9.98
CA GLY A 248 -3.30 -7.53 9.76
C GLY A 248 -2.90 -7.43 8.28
N VAL A 249 -3.66 -8.11 7.40
CA VAL A 249 -3.50 -8.03 5.94
C VAL A 249 -3.70 -6.60 5.44
N MET A 250 -4.76 -5.92 5.89
CA MET A 250 -5.05 -4.53 5.53
C MET A 250 -3.91 -3.59 5.94
N VAL A 251 -3.44 -3.68 7.19
CA VAL A 251 -2.33 -2.84 7.66
C VAL A 251 -1.07 -3.08 6.84
N MET A 252 -0.74 -4.34 6.53
CA MET A 252 0.45 -4.69 5.76
C MET A 252 0.40 -4.14 4.33
N VAL A 253 -0.74 -4.31 3.65
CA VAL A 253 -0.94 -3.82 2.27
C VAL A 253 -0.89 -2.29 2.24
N MET A 254 -1.61 -1.63 3.16
CA MET A 254 -1.62 -0.17 3.24
C MET A 254 -0.22 0.37 3.57
N TRP A 255 0.50 -0.24 4.51
CA TRP A 255 1.89 0.11 4.80
C TRP A 255 2.77 -0.04 3.55
N THR A 256 2.66 -1.16 2.83
CA THR A 256 3.45 -1.43 1.62
C THR A 256 3.20 -0.39 0.53
N LEU A 257 1.95 0.02 0.29
CA LEU A 257 1.63 1.06 -0.69
C LEU A 257 2.27 2.40 -0.33
N VAL A 258 2.28 2.74 0.96
CA VAL A 258 2.85 4.00 1.46
C VAL A 258 4.39 3.98 1.40
N VAL A 259 5.01 2.83 1.62
CA VAL A 259 6.46 2.65 1.41
C VAL A 259 6.82 2.77 -0.08
N ALA A 260 6.01 2.16 -0.94
CA ALA A 260 6.29 2.10 -2.37
C ALA A 260 6.09 3.46 -3.07
N VAL A 261 4.99 4.15 -2.79
CA VAL A 261 4.58 5.38 -3.49
C VAL A 261 4.97 6.61 -2.66
N PRO A 262 5.55 7.68 -3.26
CA PRO A 262 5.82 8.92 -2.53
C PRO A 262 4.51 9.56 -2.05
N CYS A 263 4.22 9.36 -0.76
CA CYS A 263 3.04 9.92 -0.10
C CYS A 263 3.48 10.94 0.94
N GLN A 264 2.72 12.03 1.10
CA GLN A 264 3.07 13.12 2.03
C GLN A 264 3.37 12.60 3.45
N THR A 265 4.53 12.97 3.99
CA THR A 265 4.97 12.61 5.35
C THR A 265 5.01 11.09 5.60
N SER A 266 5.53 10.31 4.64
CA SER A 266 5.89 8.89 4.81
C SER A 266 7.19 8.67 5.60
N ASN A 267 7.93 9.74 5.92
CA ASN A 267 9.19 9.65 6.66
C ASN A 267 9.00 9.06 8.07
N GLY A 268 9.85 8.08 8.42
CA GLY A 268 9.82 7.42 9.73
C GLY A 268 8.83 6.25 9.83
N LEU A 269 8.40 5.70 8.69
CA LEU A 269 7.49 4.54 8.63
C LEU A 269 8.17 3.21 8.98
N THR A 270 8.86 3.15 10.12
CA THR A 270 9.25 1.88 10.74
C THR A 270 8.07 1.37 11.53
N VAL A 271 7.29 0.47 10.93
CA VAL A 271 6.13 -0.13 11.58
C VAL A 271 6.54 -1.54 11.98
N HIS A 272 6.53 -1.83 13.27
CA HIS A 272 6.67 -3.19 13.75
C HIS A 272 5.30 -3.84 13.71
N LEU A 273 4.98 -4.53 12.61
CA LEU A 273 3.71 -5.25 12.51
C LEU A 273 3.75 -6.47 13.46
N PRO A 274 2.84 -6.59 14.45
CA PRO A 274 2.79 -7.73 15.35
C PRO A 274 2.21 -8.97 14.65
N LEU A 275 2.87 -9.45 13.60
CA LEU A 275 2.47 -10.67 12.90
C LEU A 275 2.79 -11.91 13.76
N PRO A 276 1.79 -12.76 14.06
CA PRO A 276 2.01 -13.96 14.86
C PRO A 276 2.76 -15.00 14.03
N LYS A 277 4.05 -15.19 14.30
CA LYS A 277 4.94 -16.09 13.51
C LYS A 277 4.52 -17.56 13.55
N ASN A 278 3.65 -17.95 14.48
CA ASN A 278 3.12 -19.30 14.63
C ASN A 278 1.92 -19.59 13.72
N GLN A 279 1.36 -18.60 13.01
CA GLN A 279 0.21 -18.77 12.14
C GLN A 279 0.63 -18.96 10.68
N VAL A 280 -0.02 -19.88 9.97
CA VAL A 280 0.33 -20.27 8.59
C VAL A 280 0.23 -19.10 7.63
N TRP A 281 -0.83 -18.30 7.73
CA TRP A 281 -1.05 -17.12 6.89
C TRP A 281 0.01 -16.01 7.08
N ALA A 282 0.61 -15.93 8.27
CA ALA A 282 1.48 -14.82 8.64
C ALA A 282 2.93 -14.99 8.15
N SER A 283 3.36 -16.21 7.82
CA SER A 283 4.75 -16.50 7.43
C SER A 283 5.16 -15.77 6.15
N ALA A 284 4.38 -15.92 5.08
CA ALA A 284 4.65 -15.24 3.81
C ALA A 284 4.53 -13.72 3.93
N ALA A 285 3.51 -13.24 4.65
CA ALA A 285 3.32 -11.82 4.92
C ALA A 285 4.50 -11.22 5.73
N ALA A 286 5.02 -11.95 6.72
CA ALA A 286 6.18 -11.54 7.50
C ALA A 286 7.45 -11.49 6.64
N SER A 287 7.65 -12.47 5.74
CA SER A 287 8.79 -12.45 4.81
C SER A 287 8.75 -11.24 3.87
N ILE A 288 7.58 -10.91 3.32
CA ILE A 288 7.40 -9.71 2.49
C ILE A 288 7.70 -8.44 3.31
N HIS A 289 7.13 -8.35 4.51
CA HIS A 289 7.33 -7.22 5.41
C HIS A 289 8.82 -7.04 5.79
N GLU A 290 9.53 -8.12 6.10
CA GLU A 290 10.96 -8.10 6.40
C GLU A 290 11.79 -7.64 5.18
N ARG A 291 11.53 -8.18 3.98
CA ARG A 291 12.21 -7.78 2.74
C ARG A 291 12.04 -6.30 2.43
N ILE A 292 10.79 -5.80 2.49
CA ILE A 292 10.49 -4.38 2.27
C ILE A 292 11.12 -3.51 3.37
N GLY A 293 11.12 -3.98 4.62
CA GLY A 293 11.76 -3.30 5.74
C GLY A 293 13.28 -3.18 5.58
N GLU A 294 13.93 -4.18 5.00
CA GLU A 294 15.34 -4.08 4.64
C GLU A 294 15.60 -3.07 3.52
N GLU A 295 14.76 -3.06 2.47
CA GLU A 295 14.86 -2.06 1.40
C GLU A 295 14.68 -0.64 1.94
N LEU A 296 13.74 -0.44 2.87
CA LEU A 296 13.53 0.84 3.55
C LEU A 296 14.78 1.28 4.33
N LYS A 297 15.43 0.36 5.06
CA LYS A 297 16.71 0.63 5.75
C LYS A 297 17.86 0.92 4.78
N ARG A 298 17.94 0.19 3.65
CA ARG A 298 18.94 0.44 2.59
C ARG A 298 18.76 1.80 1.95
N LYS A 299 17.51 2.28 1.85
CA LYS A 299 17.20 3.61 1.34
C LYS A 299 17.53 4.71 2.35
N GLU A 300 17.20 4.52 3.62
CA GLU A 300 17.53 5.48 4.69
C GLU A 300 19.04 5.76 4.79
N LYS A 301 19.87 4.71 4.68
CA LYS A 301 21.34 4.85 4.65
C LYS A 301 21.87 5.67 3.48
N ARG A 302 21.16 5.69 2.35
CA ARG A 302 21.54 6.47 1.16
C ARG A 302 21.13 7.94 1.27
N CYS A 303 20.38 8.34 2.31
CA CYS A 303 19.81 9.69 2.48
C CYS A 303 19.00 10.16 1.26
N VAL A 304 18.44 9.22 0.50
CA VAL A 304 17.65 9.48 -0.70
C VAL A 304 16.16 9.49 -0.35
N GLY A 305 15.45 10.55 -0.73
CA GLY A 305 14.02 10.72 -0.50
C GLY A 305 13.14 9.92 -1.47
N GLY A 306 11.81 10.00 -1.29
CA GLY A 306 10.81 9.44 -2.20
C GLY A 306 10.39 7.99 -1.95
N GLY A 307 9.47 7.46 -2.76
CA GLY A 307 8.94 6.09 -2.66
C GLY A 307 9.94 5.00 -3.05
N LEU A 308 9.71 3.77 -2.60
CA LEU A 308 10.56 2.60 -2.90
C LEU A 308 10.20 1.85 -4.18
N MET A 309 9.22 2.30 -4.95
CA MET A 309 8.84 1.65 -6.21
C MET A 309 10.04 1.47 -7.15
N ASP A 310 10.23 0.26 -7.70
CA ASP A 310 11.46 -0.12 -8.44
C ASP A 310 11.75 0.82 -9.61
N GLU A 311 10.72 1.11 -10.40
CA GLU A 311 10.80 1.97 -11.58
C GLU A 311 11.24 3.40 -11.21
N MET A 312 10.82 3.91 -10.05
CA MET A 312 11.30 5.21 -9.55
C MET A 312 12.76 5.15 -9.13
N GLN A 313 13.20 4.09 -8.46
CA GLN A 313 14.60 3.95 -8.04
C GLN A 313 15.53 3.81 -9.26
N ARG A 314 15.09 3.10 -10.30
CA ARG A 314 15.80 3.01 -11.58
C ARG A 314 15.86 4.38 -12.27
N MET A 315 14.73 5.08 -12.35
CA MET A 315 14.65 6.43 -12.92
C MET A 315 15.57 7.41 -12.19
N GLU A 316 15.64 7.37 -10.86
CA GLU A 316 16.53 8.25 -10.10
C GLU A 316 18.01 7.98 -10.44
N ARG A 317 18.42 6.71 -10.46
CA ARG A 317 19.80 6.33 -10.76
C ARG A 317 20.25 6.82 -12.14
N ILE A 318 19.44 6.60 -13.16
CA ILE A 318 19.75 7.05 -14.52
C ILE A 318 19.64 8.57 -14.62
N GLY A 319 18.67 9.17 -13.91
CA GLY A 319 18.51 10.62 -13.83
C GLY A 319 19.76 11.32 -13.29
N VAL A 320 20.43 10.74 -12.29
CA VAL A 320 21.72 11.24 -11.77
C VAL A 320 22.83 11.12 -12.82
N LYS A 321 22.98 9.97 -13.48
CA LYS A 321 24.00 9.79 -14.54
C LYS A 321 23.79 10.76 -15.71
N LEU A 322 22.54 10.91 -16.17
CA LEU A 322 22.19 11.87 -17.23
C LEU A 322 22.41 13.32 -16.78
N MET A 323 22.21 13.60 -15.49
CA MET A 323 22.54 14.91 -14.92
C MET A 323 24.03 15.16 -15.01
N GLU A 324 24.87 14.25 -14.51
CA GLU A 324 26.33 14.33 -14.56
C GLU A 324 26.85 14.54 -15.99
N PHE A 325 26.30 13.79 -16.96
CA PHE A 325 26.59 14.02 -18.37
C PHE A 325 26.23 15.46 -18.81
N SER A 326 25.03 15.94 -18.44
CA SER A 326 24.58 17.29 -18.81
C SER A 326 25.43 18.41 -18.18
N GLU A 327 26.14 18.13 -17.07
CA GLU A 327 27.08 19.07 -16.45
C GLU A 327 28.49 18.98 -17.07
N GLY A 328 28.90 17.78 -17.47
CA GLY A 328 30.20 17.50 -18.07
C GLY A 328 30.29 17.66 -19.59
N PHE A 329 29.17 17.96 -20.26
CA PHE A 329 29.08 17.97 -21.73
C PHE A 329 30.17 18.83 -22.40
N ARG A 330 31.07 18.16 -23.11
CA ARG A 330 31.97 18.71 -24.14
C ARG A 330 31.66 17.99 -25.45
N PHE A 331 31.70 18.68 -26.58
CA PHE A 331 31.23 18.27 -27.92
C PHE A 331 31.67 16.87 -28.46
N SER A 332 32.44 16.07 -27.73
CA SER A 332 33.00 14.77 -28.15
C SER A 332 32.48 13.52 -27.41
N GLY A 333 31.46 13.62 -26.54
CA GLY A 333 31.02 12.52 -25.65
C GLY A 333 29.69 11.83 -25.99
N GLY A 334 29.30 11.74 -27.27
CA GLY A 334 27.94 11.38 -27.67
C GLY A 334 27.51 9.91 -27.46
N GLU A 335 28.43 8.95 -27.40
CA GLU A 335 28.09 7.51 -27.37
C GLU A 335 27.65 7.00 -25.99
N GLU A 336 28.19 7.54 -24.89
CA GLU A 336 27.90 7.09 -23.52
C GLU A 336 26.45 7.36 -23.10
N VAL A 337 25.81 8.37 -23.70
CA VAL A 337 24.45 8.82 -23.35
C VAL A 337 23.36 8.04 -24.04
N VAL A 338 23.66 7.42 -25.18
CA VAL A 338 22.64 6.72 -25.97
C VAL A 338 22.06 5.55 -25.16
N ALA A 339 22.91 4.81 -24.45
CA ALA A 339 22.48 3.71 -23.60
C ALA A 339 21.61 4.18 -22.42
N GLU A 340 22.06 5.21 -21.70
CA GLU A 340 21.35 5.74 -20.52
C GLU A 340 20.01 6.42 -20.92
N VAL A 341 19.96 7.08 -22.07
CA VAL A 341 18.71 7.66 -22.61
C VAL A 341 17.74 6.57 -23.06
N ALA A 342 18.24 5.48 -23.66
CA ALA A 342 17.41 4.33 -24.02
C ALA A 342 16.86 3.62 -22.77
N GLU A 343 17.67 3.46 -21.72
CA GLU A 343 17.22 2.88 -20.44
C GLU A 343 16.15 3.77 -19.77
N MET A 344 16.35 5.09 -19.75
CA MET A 344 15.36 6.04 -19.21
C MET A 344 14.04 6.00 -19.99
N GLU A 345 14.09 5.90 -21.32
CA GLU A 345 12.89 5.79 -22.16
C GLU A 345 12.12 4.50 -21.87
N GLU A 346 12.82 3.37 -21.75
CA GLU A 346 12.21 2.08 -21.42
C GLU A 346 11.44 2.15 -20.09
N ILE A 347 12.03 2.79 -19.07
CA ILE A 347 11.37 3.01 -17.78
C ILE A 347 10.14 3.90 -17.93
N CYS A 348 10.24 5.00 -18.69
CA CYS A 348 9.10 5.89 -18.93
C CYS A 348 7.94 5.16 -19.59
N ARG A 349 8.21 4.28 -20.57
CA ARG A 349 7.20 3.45 -21.23
C ARG A 349 6.55 2.46 -20.27
N LYS A 350 7.35 1.70 -19.51
CA LYS A 350 6.83 0.76 -18.49
C LYS A 350 5.93 1.46 -17.46
N MET A 351 6.31 2.67 -17.05
CA MET A 351 5.52 3.47 -16.11
C MET A 351 4.25 4.02 -16.73
N GLU A 352 4.27 4.46 -17.99
CA GLU A 352 3.08 4.92 -18.69
C GLU A 352 2.00 3.83 -18.74
N GLU A 353 2.40 2.63 -19.15
CA GLU A 353 1.51 1.46 -19.24
C GLU A 353 1.04 0.96 -17.85
N GLY A 354 1.94 0.97 -16.86
CA GLY A 354 1.68 0.39 -15.55
C GLY A 354 0.92 1.28 -14.58
N LEU A 355 1.19 2.59 -14.55
CA LEU A 355 0.68 3.51 -13.52
C LEU A 355 -0.84 3.68 -13.58
N GLU A 356 -1.43 3.70 -14.78
CA GLU A 356 -2.89 3.74 -14.90
C GLU A 356 -3.54 2.47 -14.32
N GLY A 357 -2.95 1.30 -14.60
CA GLY A 357 -3.37 0.03 -14.04
C GLY A 357 -3.31 0.02 -12.50
N LEU A 358 -2.20 0.51 -11.93
CA LEU A 358 -2.03 0.61 -10.48
C LEU A 358 -3.06 1.56 -9.86
N GLN A 359 -3.24 2.76 -10.42
CA GLN A 359 -4.23 3.73 -9.94
C GLN A 359 -5.65 3.17 -9.99
N ARG A 360 -6.00 2.44 -11.05
CA ARG A 360 -7.31 1.80 -11.19
C ARG A 360 -7.54 0.76 -10.09
N ARG A 361 -6.53 -0.07 -9.78
CA ARG A 361 -6.60 -1.07 -8.69
C ARG A 361 -6.72 -0.43 -7.33
N VAL A 362 -5.98 0.65 -7.04
CA VAL A 362 -6.13 1.38 -5.77
C VAL A 362 -7.54 1.97 -5.62
N ARG A 363 -8.12 2.50 -6.70
CA ARG A 363 -9.51 2.97 -6.70
C ARG A 363 -10.49 1.82 -6.53
N GLU A 364 -10.25 0.66 -7.14
CA GLU A 364 -11.10 -0.52 -6.94
C GLU A 364 -11.11 -0.94 -5.47
N VAL A 365 -9.94 -1.02 -4.82
CA VAL A 365 -9.81 -1.27 -3.39
C VAL A 365 -10.58 -0.25 -2.56
N PHE A 366 -10.47 1.05 -2.88
CA PHE A 366 -11.24 2.10 -2.19
C PHE A 366 -12.75 1.83 -2.25
N HIS A 367 -13.31 1.54 -3.44
CA HIS A 367 -14.74 1.29 -3.58
C HIS A 367 -15.19 0.00 -2.88
N ARG A 368 -14.36 -1.06 -2.93
CA ARG A 368 -14.63 -2.30 -2.19
C ARG A 368 -14.67 -2.06 -0.69
N LEU A 369 -13.71 -1.32 -0.15
CA LEU A 369 -13.68 -0.96 1.28
C LEU A 369 -14.92 -0.14 1.72
N VAL A 370 -15.39 0.80 0.89
CA VAL A 370 -16.64 1.52 1.16
C VAL A 370 -17.84 0.58 1.18
N LYS A 371 -17.92 -0.34 0.22
CA LYS A 371 -18.99 -1.35 0.14
C LYS A 371 -18.94 -2.29 1.35
N SER A 372 -17.78 -2.88 1.63
CA SER A 372 -17.49 -3.75 2.77
C SER A 372 -17.91 -3.11 4.10
N ARG A 373 -17.54 -1.84 4.32
CA ARG A 373 -17.96 -1.08 5.50
C ARG A 373 -19.48 -0.99 5.63
N SER A 374 -20.18 -0.80 4.52
CA SER A 374 -21.64 -0.68 4.50
C SER A 374 -22.30 -2.02 4.81
N GLU A 375 -21.81 -3.11 4.20
CA GLU A 375 -22.28 -4.47 4.45
C GLU A 375 -22.06 -4.90 5.91
N ILE A 376 -20.91 -4.57 6.50
CA ILE A 376 -20.64 -4.84 7.92
C ILE A 376 -21.59 -4.06 8.82
N LEU A 377 -21.88 -2.79 8.51
CA LEU A 377 -22.82 -1.99 9.29
C LEU A 377 -24.24 -2.53 9.19
N GLU A 378 -24.68 -2.91 7.99
CA GLU A 378 -25.99 -3.55 7.79
C GLU A 378 -26.08 -4.86 8.58
N ALA A 379 -25.04 -5.71 8.56
CA ALA A 379 -25.01 -6.94 9.34
C ALA A 379 -25.09 -6.69 10.86
N ILE A 380 -24.51 -5.60 11.36
CA ILE A 380 -24.63 -5.19 12.77
C ILE A 380 -26.07 -4.75 13.07
N ASP A 381 -26.66 -3.90 12.23
CA ASP A 381 -28.01 -3.37 12.43
C ASP A 381 -29.08 -4.48 12.41
N HIS A 382 -28.97 -5.47 11.52
CA HIS A 382 -29.91 -6.60 11.45
C HIS A 382 -29.84 -7.54 12.67
N ASN A 383 -28.72 -7.54 13.42
CA ASN A 383 -28.56 -8.36 14.63
C ASN A 383 -28.96 -7.63 15.92
N HIS A 384 -29.25 -6.33 15.87
CA HIS A 384 -29.74 -5.54 17.00
C HIS A 384 -31.27 -5.45 17.07
N ILE A 385 -31.98 -6.03 16.10
CA ILE A 385 -33.44 -6.23 16.05
C ILE A 385 -33.75 -7.67 16.45
#